data_AF-A0A7X3RSA8-F1
#
_entry.id   AF-A0A7X3RSA8-F1
#
_cell.length_a   1.000
_cell.length_b   1.000
_cell.length_c   1.000
_cell.angle_alpha   90.00
_cell.angle_beta   90.00
_cell.angle_gamma   90.00
#
_symmetry.space_group_name_H-M   'P 1'
#
loop_
_entity.id
_entity.type
_entity.pdbx_description
1 polymer ?
#
loop_
_entity_poly.entity_id
_entity_poly.type
_entity_poly.pdbx_seq_one_letter_code
_entity_poly.pdbx_strand_id
1 'polypeptide(L)'
;MNNNRQNERLLVASEARASRLSPEALRFLATSEYLGKQLLPEPDLEWSPVIIGLCKAAEVEIVNRLIRPLAQQTVSLDLKDDREDKDIGRVTTFCANPDSKPPELGAVAHFLRTVTHSKNRRSTSKLMLTFLDLASNWTGSQWILDPQGLQQVAAKLSTEFRNKAAHIDEMSKEDYRRCKELVIGSEGILWKLDISVEGLK
;
A
#
# COMPACT_ATOMS: atom_id res chain seq x y z
N MET A 1 10.48 -17.41 10.63
CA MET A 1 9.21 -17.37 11.41
C MET A 1 8.38 -18.58 11.01
N ASN A 2 7.72 -19.26 11.96
CA ASN A 2 6.94 -20.47 11.67
C ASN A 2 5.68 -20.09 10.86
N ASN A 3 5.50 -20.64 9.66
CA ASN A 3 4.44 -20.25 8.71
C ASN A 3 3.05 -20.29 9.34
N ASN A 4 2.79 -21.26 10.23
CA ASN A 4 1.49 -21.39 10.91
C ASN A 4 1.15 -20.16 11.79
N ARG A 5 2.15 -19.62 12.51
CA ARG A 5 1.94 -18.41 13.34
C ARG A 5 1.68 -17.17 12.50
N GLN A 6 2.24 -17.10 11.29
CA GLN A 6 2.00 -16.00 10.38
C GLN A 6 0.57 -16.05 9.81
N ASN A 7 0.13 -17.24 9.39
CA ASN A 7 -1.22 -17.46 8.89
C ASN A 7 -2.29 -17.16 9.95
N GLU A 8 -2.05 -17.56 11.21
CA GLU A 8 -2.92 -17.20 12.34
C GLU A 8 -3.05 -15.69 12.52
N ARG A 9 -1.93 -14.94 12.45
CA ARG A 9 -1.96 -13.47 12.55
C ARG A 9 -2.74 -12.83 11.42
N LEU A 10 -2.58 -13.33 10.19
CA LEU A 10 -3.31 -12.82 9.02
C LEU A 10 -4.82 -13.11 9.13
N LEU A 11 -5.19 -14.31 9.58
CA LEU A 11 -6.58 -14.66 9.82
C LEU A 11 -7.20 -13.72 10.87
N VAL A 12 -6.55 -13.55 12.02
CA VAL A 12 -7.02 -12.65 13.09
C VAL A 12 -7.14 -11.21 12.57
N ALA A 13 -6.18 -10.74 11.78
CA ALA A 13 -6.24 -9.41 11.18
C ALA A 13 -7.45 -9.26 10.25
N SER A 14 -7.73 -10.28 9.44
CA SER A 14 -8.85 -10.30 8.50
C SER A 14 -10.22 -10.35 9.20
N GLU A 15 -10.36 -11.15 10.26
CA GLU A 15 -11.60 -11.27 11.04
C GLU A 15 -11.88 -10.00 11.84
N ALA A 16 -10.83 -9.32 12.30
CA ALA A 16 -10.90 -8.05 13.01
C ALA A 16 -10.86 -6.82 12.08
N ARG A 17 -11.15 -6.96 10.77
CA ARG A 17 -11.00 -5.88 9.79
C ARG A 17 -11.63 -4.55 10.21
N ALA A 18 -12.81 -4.61 10.84
CA ALA A 18 -13.56 -3.43 11.24
C ALA A 18 -12.88 -2.60 12.33
N SER A 19 -12.07 -3.22 13.20
CA SER A 19 -11.32 -2.52 14.25
C SER A 19 -9.89 -2.21 13.85
N ARG A 20 -9.36 -2.86 12.81
CA ARG A 20 -7.97 -2.70 12.36
C ARG A 20 -7.81 -1.66 11.26
N LEU A 21 -8.70 -1.64 10.26
CA LEU A 21 -8.57 -0.74 9.11
C LEU A 21 -9.08 0.68 9.42
N SER A 22 -8.56 1.68 8.71
CA SER A 22 -9.09 3.03 8.79
C SER A 22 -10.55 3.10 8.31
N PRO A 23 -11.36 4.03 8.84
CA PRO A 23 -12.74 4.23 8.41
C PRO A 23 -12.86 4.44 6.89
N GLU A 24 -11.92 5.18 6.28
CA GLU A 24 -11.86 5.44 4.85
C GLU A 24 -11.67 4.16 4.05
N ALA A 25 -10.69 3.32 4.41
CA ALA A 25 -10.43 2.06 3.73
C ALA A 25 -11.62 1.10 3.84
N LEU A 26 -12.26 1.04 5.03
CA LEU A 26 -13.46 0.23 5.25
C LEU A 26 -14.61 0.67 4.34
N ARG A 27 -14.84 1.97 4.17
CA ARG A 27 -15.87 2.47 3.24
C ARG A 27 -15.58 2.07 1.80
N PHE A 28 -14.33 2.14 1.34
CA PHE A 28 -13.96 1.71 0.00
C PHE A 28 -14.14 0.20 -0.21
N LEU A 29 -13.74 -0.62 0.77
CA LEU A 29 -13.97 -2.07 0.74
C LEU A 29 -15.46 -2.41 0.71
N ALA A 30 -16.24 -1.84 1.64
CA ALA A 30 -17.67 -2.10 1.72
C ALA A 30 -18.38 -1.72 0.43
N THR A 31 -18.01 -0.57 -0.17
CA THR A 31 -18.55 -0.12 -1.46
C THR A 31 -18.20 -1.10 -2.58
N SER A 32 -16.94 -1.54 -2.65
CA SER A 32 -16.49 -2.51 -3.65
C SER A 32 -17.19 -3.87 -3.50
N GLU A 33 -17.30 -4.39 -2.28
CA GLU A 33 -17.99 -5.65 -2.00
C GLU A 33 -19.48 -5.56 -2.31
N TYR A 34 -20.12 -4.42 -1.99
CA TYR A 34 -21.52 -4.18 -2.30
C TYR A 34 -21.77 -4.17 -3.82
N LEU A 35 -21.05 -3.32 -4.55
CA LEU A 35 -21.17 -3.21 -6.01
C LEU A 35 -20.78 -4.52 -6.71
N GLY A 36 -19.76 -5.22 -6.21
CA GLY A 36 -19.34 -6.52 -6.74
C GLY A 36 -20.45 -7.55 -6.67
N LYS A 37 -21.23 -7.58 -5.57
CA LYS A 37 -22.41 -8.44 -5.45
C LYS A 37 -23.50 -8.09 -6.45
N GLN A 38 -23.69 -6.81 -6.76
CA GLN A 38 -24.68 -6.36 -7.73
C GLN A 38 -24.27 -6.71 -9.17
N LEU A 39 -22.97 -6.76 -9.47
CA LEU A 39 -22.45 -7.13 -10.79
C LEU A 39 -22.36 -8.66 -11.01
N LEU A 40 -22.42 -9.48 -9.95
CA LEU A 40 -22.34 -10.93 -10.08
C LEU A 40 -23.30 -11.57 -11.09
N PRO A 41 -24.57 -11.13 -11.22
CA PRO A 41 -25.51 -11.66 -12.20
C PRO A 41 -25.17 -11.27 -13.65
N GLU A 42 -24.38 -10.21 -13.85
CA GLU A 42 -24.07 -9.62 -15.15
C GLU A 42 -22.54 -9.65 -15.39
N PRO A 43 -21.95 -10.85 -15.58
CA PRO A 43 -20.49 -11.02 -15.59
C PRO A 43 -19.78 -10.30 -16.74
N ASP A 44 -20.51 -9.99 -17.82
CA ASP A 44 -19.99 -9.35 -19.04
C ASP A 44 -20.05 -7.81 -18.97
N LEU A 45 -20.54 -7.22 -17.87
CA LEU A 45 -20.46 -5.79 -17.63
C LEU A 45 -19.07 -5.37 -17.13
N GLU A 46 -18.81 -4.07 -17.15
CA GLU A 46 -17.52 -3.48 -16.76
C GLU A 46 -17.28 -3.47 -15.23
N TRP A 47 -16.16 -4.03 -14.78
CA TRP A 47 -15.82 -4.21 -13.35
C TRP A 47 -14.87 -3.15 -12.76
N SER A 48 -14.44 -2.15 -13.53
CA SER A 48 -13.56 -1.07 -13.06
C SER A 48 -14.03 -0.38 -11.78
N PRO A 49 -15.32 -0.06 -11.59
CA PRO A 49 -15.79 0.62 -10.37
C PRO A 49 -15.50 -0.17 -9.09
N VAL A 50 -15.63 -1.50 -9.13
CA VAL A 50 -15.37 -2.35 -7.96
C VAL A 50 -13.87 -2.53 -7.72
N ILE A 51 -13.08 -2.61 -8.78
CA ILE A 51 -11.62 -2.71 -8.69
C ILE A 51 -11.01 -1.42 -8.14
N ILE A 52 -11.48 -0.25 -8.58
CA ILE A 52 -11.07 1.04 -8.02
C ILE A 52 -11.30 1.08 -6.51
N GLY A 53 -12.43 0.56 -6.03
CA GLY A 53 -12.71 0.49 -4.59
C GLY A 53 -11.67 -0.33 -3.82
N LEU A 54 -11.27 -1.50 -4.34
CA LEU A 54 -10.22 -2.32 -3.72
C LEU A 54 -8.86 -1.61 -3.71
N CYS A 55 -8.46 -1.02 -4.84
CA CYS A 55 -7.19 -0.31 -4.92
C CYS A 55 -7.15 0.92 -4.00
N LYS A 56 -8.26 1.67 -3.89
CA LYS A 56 -8.35 2.82 -2.98
C LYS A 56 -8.22 2.41 -1.51
N ALA A 57 -8.78 1.26 -1.12
CA ALA A 57 -8.59 0.74 0.23
C ALA A 57 -7.10 0.47 0.52
N ALA A 58 -6.38 -0.16 -0.42
CA ALA A 58 -4.94 -0.38 -0.30
C ALA A 58 -4.13 0.93 -0.26
N GLU A 59 -4.44 1.89 -1.15
CA GLU A 59 -3.81 3.21 -1.19
C GLU A 59 -3.92 3.94 0.15
N VAL A 60 -5.13 3.99 0.71
CA VAL A 60 -5.41 4.65 1.98
C VAL A 60 -4.62 4.01 3.11
N GLU A 61 -4.62 2.69 3.22
CA GLU A 61 -3.90 2.01 4.29
C GLU A 61 -2.38 2.16 4.16
N ILE A 62 -1.83 2.10 2.94
CA ILE A 62 -0.41 2.39 2.70
C ILE A 62 -0.08 3.80 3.16
N VAL A 63 -0.88 4.79 2.78
CA VAL A 63 -0.64 6.18 3.18
C VAL A 63 -0.73 6.32 4.70
N ASN A 64 -1.77 5.78 5.33
CA ASN A 64 -2.02 5.96 6.76
C ASN A 64 -0.99 5.22 7.64
N ARG A 65 -0.53 4.05 7.22
CA ARG A 65 0.36 3.20 8.03
C ARG A 65 1.84 3.35 7.72
N LEU A 66 2.18 3.76 6.50
CA LEU A 66 3.57 3.83 6.05
C LEU A 66 4.01 5.28 5.85
N ILE A 67 3.28 6.01 5.01
CA ILE A 67 3.74 7.32 4.52
C ILE A 67 3.48 8.43 5.55
N ARG A 68 2.33 8.43 6.23
CA ARG A 68 2.05 9.44 7.27
C ARG A 68 3.00 9.33 8.47
N PRO A 69 3.30 8.14 9.01
CA PRO A 69 4.33 8.00 10.04
C PRO A 69 5.70 8.47 9.56
N LEU A 70 6.09 8.18 8.32
CA LEU A 70 7.33 8.71 7.74
C LEU A 70 7.31 10.25 7.66
N ALA A 71 6.19 10.84 7.24
CA ALA A 71 6.03 12.29 7.20
C ALA A 71 6.21 12.92 8.58
N GLN A 72 5.63 12.33 9.62
CA GLN A 72 5.78 12.78 11.01
C GLN A 72 7.24 12.77 11.47
N GLN A 73 8.00 11.72 11.13
CA GLN A 73 9.41 11.59 11.49
C GLN A 73 10.35 12.52 10.71
N THR A 74 9.87 13.17 9.64
CA THR A 74 10.68 14.04 8.79
C THR A 74 10.37 15.53 8.92
N VAL A 75 9.46 15.92 9.83
CA VAL A 75 9.00 17.32 10.01
C VAL A 75 10.15 18.32 10.22
N SER A 76 11.20 17.93 10.93
CA SER A 76 12.34 18.80 11.23
C SER A 76 13.48 18.70 10.21
N LEU A 77 13.33 17.91 9.14
CA LEU A 77 14.40 17.66 8.18
C LEU A 77 14.27 18.57 6.95
N ASP A 78 15.41 19.09 6.49
CA ASP A 78 15.48 19.72 5.18
C ASP A 78 15.56 18.64 4.08
N LEU A 79 14.43 18.40 3.43
CA LEU A 79 14.25 17.40 2.37
C LEU A 79 14.43 17.97 0.95
N LYS A 80 15.01 19.16 0.77
CA LYS A 80 15.08 19.83 -0.54
C LYS A 80 15.68 18.94 -1.64
N ASP A 81 16.82 18.31 -1.39
CA ASP A 81 17.48 17.45 -2.37
C ASP A 81 16.65 16.19 -2.69
N ASP A 82 16.01 15.61 -1.66
CA ASP A 82 15.13 14.45 -1.82
C ASP A 82 13.86 14.78 -2.62
N ARG A 83 13.42 16.05 -2.69
CA ARG A 83 12.23 16.47 -3.46
C ARG A 83 12.51 16.51 -4.96
N GLU A 84 13.73 16.86 -5.35
CA GLU A 84 14.17 16.93 -6.75
C GLU A 84 14.52 15.53 -7.32
N ASP A 85 14.65 14.51 -6.46
CA ASP A 85 14.92 13.14 -6.91
C ASP A 85 13.69 12.55 -7.63
N LYS A 86 13.89 12.13 -8.87
CA LYS A 86 12.82 11.59 -9.73
C LYS A 86 12.10 10.35 -9.19
N ASP A 87 12.76 9.55 -8.35
CA ASP A 87 12.26 8.24 -7.90
C ASP A 87 11.60 8.33 -6.51
N ILE A 88 12.00 9.31 -5.69
CA ILE A 88 11.46 9.48 -4.32
C ILE A 88 10.71 10.80 -4.12
N GLY A 89 10.88 11.78 -5.02
CA GLY A 89 10.41 13.17 -4.85
C GLY A 89 8.92 13.32 -4.63
N ARG A 90 8.08 12.43 -5.18
CA ARG A 90 6.63 12.43 -4.90
C ARG A 90 6.32 12.07 -3.45
N VAL A 91 7.01 11.08 -2.88
CA VAL A 91 6.88 10.72 -1.46
C VAL A 91 7.47 11.81 -0.59
N THR A 92 8.62 12.36 -0.99
CA THR A 92 9.26 13.48 -0.28
C THR A 92 8.37 14.72 -0.22
N THR A 93 7.73 15.07 -1.33
CA THR A 93 6.82 16.23 -1.43
C THR A 93 5.68 16.11 -0.44
N PHE A 94 5.08 14.91 -0.36
CA PHE A 94 4.03 14.65 0.62
C PHE A 94 4.57 14.68 2.06
N CYS A 95 5.73 14.07 2.33
CA CYS A 95 6.32 14.08 3.67
C CYS A 95 6.62 15.49 4.18
N ALA A 96 7.01 16.38 3.28
CA ALA A 96 7.30 17.77 3.62
C ALA A 96 6.07 18.68 3.68
N ASN A 97 4.94 18.24 3.14
CA ASN A 97 3.64 18.91 3.26
C ASN A 97 2.52 17.84 3.31
N PRO A 98 2.22 17.30 4.51
CA PRO A 98 1.27 16.18 4.66
C PRO A 98 -0.19 16.52 4.33
N ASP A 99 -0.51 17.80 4.14
CA ASP A 99 -1.82 18.29 3.69
C ASP A 99 -1.95 18.28 2.16
N SER A 100 -0.85 18.03 1.43
CA SER A 100 -0.87 17.87 -0.02
C SER A 100 -1.44 16.52 -0.48
N LYS A 101 -1.62 16.36 -1.80
CA LYS A 101 -2.11 15.10 -2.38
C LYS A 101 -1.18 13.94 -2.01
N PRO A 102 -1.69 12.85 -1.39
CA PRO A 102 -0.88 11.67 -1.09
C PRO A 102 -0.26 11.02 -2.34
N PRO A 103 0.89 10.36 -2.20
CA PRO A 103 1.51 9.64 -3.31
C PRO A 103 0.63 8.46 -3.75
N GLU A 104 0.54 8.26 -5.07
CA GLU A 104 -0.15 7.14 -5.70
C GLU A 104 0.65 5.82 -5.51
N LEU A 105 0.00 4.66 -5.70
CA LEU A 105 0.66 3.35 -5.57
C LEU A 105 1.98 3.24 -6.35
N GLY A 106 1.99 3.72 -7.60
CA GLY A 106 3.20 3.70 -8.43
C GLY A 106 4.35 4.51 -7.81
N ALA A 107 4.06 5.67 -7.24
CA ALA A 107 5.06 6.50 -6.56
C ALA A 107 5.60 5.80 -5.30
N VAL A 108 4.73 5.17 -4.51
CA VAL A 108 5.15 4.38 -3.35
C VAL A 108 5.99 3.18 -3.77
N ALA A 109 5.60 2.46 -4.84
CA ALA A 109 6.36 1.33 -5.35
C ALA A 109 7.75 1.76 -5.86
N HIS A 110 7.86 2.88 -6.56
CA HIS A 110 9.15 3.44 -6.99
C HIS A 110 10.02 3.84 -5.80
N PHE A 111 9.44 4.47 -4.78
CA PHE A 111 10.14 4.79 -3.53
C PHE A 111 10.70 3.53 -2.86
N LEU A 112 9.86 2.52 -2.62
CA LEU A 112 10.28 1.26 -2.00
C LEU A 112 11.34 0.54 -2.82
N ARG A 113 11.20 0.51 -4.16
CA ARG A 113 12.21 -0.08 -5.05
C ARG A 113 13.56 0.63 -4.90
N THR A 114 13.54 1.96 -4.84
CA THR A 114 14.75 2.78 -4.66
C THR A 114 15.36 2.53 -3.29
N VAL A 115 14.55 2.48 -2.23
CA VAL A 115 14.97 2.04 -0.90
C VAL A 115 15.62 0.68 -0.99
N THR A 116 15.03 -0.32 -1.63
CA THR A 116 15.58 -1.68 -1.66
C THR A 116 16.89 -1.83 -2.46
N HIS A 117 17.10 -1.04 -3.52
CA HIS A 117 18.21 -1.29 -4.47
C HIS A 117 19.33 -0.24 -4.45
N SER A 118 19.09 1.00 -3.99
CA SER A 118 20.07 2.09 -4.11
C SER A 118 20.95 2.24 -2.88
N LYS A 119 22.10 1.54 -2.84
CA LYS A 119 23.06 1.62 -1.72
C LYS A 119 23.56 3.06 -1.46
N ASN A 120 23.85 3.82 -2.52
CA ASN A 120 24.36 5.19 -2.39
C ASN A 120 23.29 6.12 -1.79
N ARG A 121 22.05 6.09 -2.32
CA ARG A 121 20.97 6.94 -1.80
C ARG A 121 20.59 6.58 -0.36
N ARG A 122 20.72 5.32 0.06
CA ARG A 122 20.53 4.93 1.48
C ARG A 122 21.47 5.65 2.44
N SER A 123 22.63 6.12 1.99
CA SER A 123 23.58 6.85 2.84
C SER A 123 23.45 8.37 2.76
N THR A 124 22.73 8.90 1.77
CA THR A 124 22.68 10.35 1.49
C THR A 124 21.28 10.95 1.57
N SER A 125 20.23 10.17 1.29
CA SER A 125 18.84 10.61 1.37
C SER A 125 18.35 10.60 2.80
N LYS A 126 17.95 11.78 3.30
CA LYS A 126 17.41 11.93 4.66
C LYS A 126 16.09 11.18 4.77
N LEU A 127 15.22 11.28 3.76
CA LEU A 127 13.96 10.55 3.71
C LEU A 127 14.18 9.04 3.82
N MET A 128 15.12 8.48 3.04
CA MET A 128 15.36 7.03 3.05
C MET A 128 15.98 6.57 4.36
N LEU A 129 16.90 7.35 4.95
CA LEU A 129 17.47 7.06 6.26
C LEU A 129 16.39 7.02 7.34
N THR A 130 15.51 8.04 7.38
CA THR A 130 14.37 8.06 8.32
C THR A 130 13.40 6.91 8.09
N PHE A 131 13.15 6.54 6.83
CA PHE A 131 12.31 5.39 6.52
C PHE A 131 12.91 4.06 7.01
N LEU A 132 14.21 3.86 6.84
CA LEU A 132 14.89 2.66 7.32
C LEU A 132 14.95 2.61 8.85
N ASP A 133 15.16 3.74 9.50
CA ASP A 133 15.10 3.86 10.97
C ASP A 133 13.69 3.53 11.50
N LEU A 134 12.66 4.13 10.90
CA LEU A 134 11.27 3.83 11.23
C LEU A 134 10.94 2.34 11.02
N ALA A 135 11.38 1.77 9.90
CA ALA A 135 11.18 0.35 9.60
C ALA A 135 11.91 -0.57 10.56
N SER A 136 13.04 -0.15 11.14
CA SER A 136 13.76 -0.97 12.14
C SER A 136 12.93 -1.23 13.40
N ASN A 137 11.95 -0.37 13.71
CA ASN A 137 11.06 -0.50 14.85
C ASN A 137 9.82 -1.36 14.58
N TRP A 138 9.65 -1.84 13.35
CA TRP A 138 8.48 -2.61 12.92
C TRP A 138 8.75 -4.12 12.89
N THR A 139 7.85 -4.89 13.51
CA THR A 139 7.99 -6.35 13.64
C THR A 139 7.99 -7.11 12.32
N GLY A 140 7.35 -6.59 11.27
CA GLY A 140 7.31 -7.20 9.95
C GLY A 140 7.96 -6.37 8.85
N SER A 141 8.96 -5.56 9.19
CA SER A 141 9.72 -4.72 8.26
C SER A 141 10.41 -5.51 7.14
N GLN A 142 10.72 -6.80 7.37
CA GLN A 142 11.27 -7.68 6.35
C GLN A 142 10.39 -7.70 5.10
N TRP A 143 9.07 -7.86 5.24
CA TRP A 143 8.17 -7.88 4.08
C TRP A 143 8.03 -6.49 3.41
N ILE A 144 8.19 -5.39 4.15
CA ILE A 144 8.15 -4.04 3.59
C ILE A 144 9.39 -3.79 2.71
N LEU A 145 10.56 -4.27 3.15
CA LEU A 145 11.85 -4.04 2.50
C LEU A 145 12.25 -5.12 1.48
N ASP A 146 11.54 -6.25 1.46
CA ASP A 146 11.78 -7.35 0.53
C ASP A 146 11.50 -6.92 -0.94
N PRO A 147 12.39 -7.21 -1.91
CA PRO A 147 12.13 -6.95 -3.33
C PRO A 147 10.84 -7.58 -3.87
N GLN A 148 10.40 -8.71 -3.30
CA GLN A 148 9.14 -9.41 -3.63
C GLN A 148 8.03 -9.09 -2.61
N GLY A 149 8.26 -8.11 -1.74
CA GLY A 149 7.35 -7.70 -0.69
C GLY A 149 6.37 -6.61 -1.11
N LEU A 150 6.18 -5.62 -0.24
CA LEU A 150 5.23 -4.52 -0.45
C LEU A 150 5.46 -3.80 -1.78
N GLN A 151 6.71 -3.62 -2.19
CA GLN A 151 7.06 -2.98 -3.47
C GLN A 151 6.40 -3.67 -4.66
N GLN A 152 6.52 -4.99 -4.74
CA GLN A 152 6.01 -5.77 -5.87
C GLN A 152 4.48 -5.76 -5.89
N VAL A 153 3.84 -5.90 -4.72
CA VAL A 153 2.38 -5.88 -4.61
C VAL A 153 1.83 -4.51 -4.97
N ALA A 154 2.43 -3.42 -4.49
CA ALA A 154 2.04 -2.05 -4.84
C ALA A 154 2.22 -1.76 -6.34
N ALA A 155 3.33 -2.21 -6.93
CA ALA A 155 3.55 -2.09 -8.38
C ALA A 155 2.47 -2.85 -9.17
N LYS A 156 2.16 -4.09 -8.79
CA LYS A 156 1.14 -4.92 -9.42
C LYS A 156 -0.25 -4.29 -9.31
N LEU A 157 -0.63 -3.82 -8.11
CA LEU A 157 -1.89 -3.11 -7.90
C LEU A 157 -1.96 -1.84 -8.76
N SER A 158 -0.85 -1.10 -8.89
CA SER A 158 -0.81 0.10 -9.74
C SER A 158 -1.02 -0.24 -11.22
N THR A 159 -0.25 -1.17 -11.78
CA THR A 159 -0.18 -1.38 -13.23
C THR A 159 -1.23 -2.34 -13.77
N GLU A 160 -1.56 -3.41 -13.04
CA GLU A 160 -2.50 -4.43 -13.52
C GLU A 160 -3.96 -4.11 -13.17
N PHE A 161 -4.20 -3.21 -12.21
CA PHE A 161 -5.56 -2.95 -11.70
C PHE A 161 -5.90 -1.46 -11.65
N ARG A 162 -5.22 -0.67 -10.80
CA ARG A 162 -5.58 0.72 -10.51
C ARG A 162 -5.56 1.61 -11.74
N ASN A 163 -4.51 1.52 -12.55
CA ASN A 163 -4.35 2.33 -13.75
C ASN A 163 -5.32 1.88 -14.84
N LYS A 164 -5.40 0.58 -15.11
CA LYS A 164 -6.34 0.04 -16.11
C LYS A 164 -7.78 0.45 -15.80
N ALA A 165 -8.21 0.22 -14.57
CA ALA A 165 -9.56 0.56 -14.13
C ALA A 165 -9.86 2.09 -14.13
N ALA A 166 -8.82 2.93 -14.15
CA ALA A 166 -8.98 4.39 -14.25
C ALA A 166 -8.93 4.92 -15.68
N HIS A 167 -8.48 4.10 -16.62
CA HIS A 167 -8.30 4.46 -18.02
C HIS A 167 -9.35 3.73 -18.87
N ILE A 168 -9.11 3.65 -20.17
CA ILE A 168 -10.05 3.10 -21.14
C ILE A 168 -10.04 1.57 -21.21
N ASP A 169 -9.20 0.92 -20.41
CA ASP A 169 -9.11 -0.54 -20.38
C ASP A 169 -10.38 -1.14 -19.75
N GLU A 170 -10.96 -2.12 -20.43
CA GLU A 170 -12.09 -2.90 -19.92
C GLU A 170 -11.59 -3.91 -18.86
N MET A 171 -12.32 -4.03 -17.76
CA MET A 171 -11.99 -4.89 -16.64
C MET A 171 -13.09 -5.93 -16.41
N SER A 172 -12.67 -7.17 -16.25
CA SER A 172 -13.57 -8.31 -16.10
C SER A 172 -13.83 -8.70 -14.64
N LYS A 173 -14.81 -9.59 -14.45
CA LYS A 173 -15.05 -10.30 -13.19
C LYS A 173 -13.81 -11.02 -12.68
N GLU A 174 -13.01 -11.59 -13.57
CA GLU A 174 -11.78 -12.29 -13.20
C GLU A 174 -10.71 -11.31 -12.72
N ASP A 175 -10.61 -10.13 -13.32
CA ASP A 175 -9.73 -9.06 -12.83
C ASP A 175 -10.13 -8.61 -11.43
N TYR A 176 -11.43 -8.45 -11.18
CA TYR A 176 -11.94 -8.18 -9.84
C TYR A 176 -11.56 -9.28 -8.84
N ARG A 177 -11.71 -10.55 -9.21
CA ARG A 177 -11.34 -11.68 -8.34
C ARG A 177 -9.84 -11.66 -8.01
N ARG A 178 -8.98 -11.45 -9.01
CA ARG A 178 -7.52 -11.36 -8.83
C ARG A 178 -7.13 -10.15 -7.98
N CYS A 179 -7.75 -9.00 -8.19
CA CYS A 179 -7.54 -7.81 -7.37
C CYS A 179 -7.97 -8.05 -5.93
N LYS A 180 -9.16 -8.64 -5.73
CA LYS A 180 -9.71 -8.96 -4.42
C LYS A 180 -8.78 -9.87 -3.62
N GLU A 181 -8.23 -10.90 -4.25
CA GLU A 181 -7.25 -11.79 -3.63
C GLU A 181 -5.99 -11.04 -3.19
N LEU A 182 -5.46 -10.15 -4.04
CA LEU A 182 -4.28 -9.34 -3.69
C LEU A 182 -4.54 -8.34 -2.55
N VAL A 183 -5.76 -7.80 -2.45
CA VAL A 183 -6.08 -6.77 -1.44
C VAL A 183 -6.52 -7.38 -0.12
N ILE A 184 -7.47 -8.32 -0.17
CA ILE A 184 -8.15 -8.88 1.01
C ILE A 184 -8.21 -10.42 1.02
N GLY A 185 -7.47 -11.12 0.16
CA GLY A 185 -7.26 -12.56 0.26
C GLY A 185 -6.56 -12.95 1.56
N SER A 186 -6.29 -14.25 1.76
CA SER A 186 -5.63 -14.72 3.00
C SER A 186 -4.27 -14.08 3.23
N GLU A 187 -3.55 -13.80 2.15
CA GLU A 187 -2.27 -13.07 2.11
C GLU A 187 -2.43 -11.64 1.57
N GLY A 188 -3.63 -11.06 1.69
CA GLY A 188 -3.95 -9.74 1.15
C GLY A 188 -3.07 -8.62 1.73
N ILE A 189 -2.76 -7.62 0.88
CA ILE A 189 -1.89 -6.49 1.26
C ILE A 189 -2.38 -5.78 2.52
N LEU A 190 -3.69 -5.69 2.75
CA LEU A 190 -4.21 -4.98 3.92
C LEU A 190 -3.81 -5.67 5.23
N TRP A 191 -3.87 -7.00 5.26
CA TRP A 191 -3.53 -7.79 6.44
C TRP A 191 -2.02 -7.81 6.65
N LYS A 192 -1.27 -8.00 5.56
CA LYS A 192 0.19 -8.00 5.61
C LYS A 192 0.73 -6.64 6.06
N LEU A 193 0.17 -5.55 5.57
CA LEU A 193 0.57 -4.21 5.98
C LEU A 193 0.24 -3.95 7.45
N ASP A 194 -0.98 -4.30 7.90
CA ASP A 194 -1.42 -4.14 9.29
C ASP A 194 -0.44 -4.81 10.27
N ILE A 195 -0.13 -6.09 10.05
CA ILE A 195 0.80 -6.82 10.93
C ILE A 195 2.26 -6.40 10.74
N SER A 196 2.63 -5.88 9.57
CA SER A 196 4.01 -5.53 9.28
C SER A 196 4.45 -4.24 9.96
N VAL A 197 3.54 -3.30 10.18
CA VAL A 197 3.83 -2.03 10.86
C VAL A 197 3.55 -2.06 12.37
N GLU A 198 3.17 -3.22 12.93
CA GLU A 198 3.07 -3.39 14.37
C GLU A 198 4.45 -3.11 15.00
N GLY A 199 4.50 -2.11 15.88
CA GLY A 199 5.74 -1.70 16.56
C GLY A 199 6.20 -2.75 17.57
N LEU A 200 7.51 -2.82 17.77
CA LEU A 200 8.08 -3.45 18.97
C LEU A 200 7.57 -2.65 20.18
N LYS A 201 6.79 -3.30 21.05
CA LYS A 201 6.39 -2.74 22.34
C LYS A 201 7.59 -2.55 23.24
#